data_AF-A0A956MWJ0-F1
#
_entry.id   AF-A0A956MWJ0-F1
#
_cell.length_a   1.000
_cell.length_b   1.000
_cell.length_c   1.000
_cell.angle_alpha   90.00
_cell.angle_beta   90.00
_cell.angle_gamma   90.00
#
_symmetry.space_group_name_H-M   'P 1'
#
loop_
_entity.id
_entity.type
_entity.pdbx_description
1 polymer ?
#
loop_
_entity_poly.entity_id
_entity_poly.type
_entity_poly.pdbx_seq_one_letter_code
_entity_poly.pdbx_strand_id
1 'polypeptide(L)'
;MPNDRRVRENILVPYGKVVPEEKYIYSLDGELASLNDEIELGDLLFYDPRTNLTIKKGDTAKEVPKLGVAVAVDTKGLGYATALQKVFGDSIDSCAIENFTTDPANCGCNQVMDFYVKCLYKGETYTIEIWTRGDRELHTQTNFHNWRKEVFSVNLKDFACDSCESGIDCNAVMCALVAKMNSHNPKKAKSIKHTGAFIRRALKQQVENRDWTAYVLHSNDVEYSITHQDTACSDCVTMTGIGGININGTTIMFKGTTLSTDPTLSPKGKQDRIVSLINKAFRDSKVEGSAVVLQQLKGSGAPCCDFKIKVNSCVTFDLVDGAGT
;
A
#
# COMPACT_ATOMS: atom_id res chain seq x y z
N MET A 1 -8.47 38.87 -10.70
CA MET A 1 -8.98 37.49 -10.60
C MET A 1 -8.22 36.82 -9.46
N PRO A 2 -8.88 36.09 -8.55
CA PRO A 2 -8.18 35.44 -7.44
C PRO A 2 -7.26 34.35 -8.00
N ASN A 3 -6.00 34.34 -7.53
CA ASN A 3 -5.03 33.28 -7.83
C ASN A 3 -5.47 32.00 -7.13
N ASP A 4 -6.31 31.20 -7.78
CA ASP A 4 -6.47 29.79 -7.43
C ASP A 4 -5.13 29.10 -7.63
N ARG A 5 -4.40 28.88 -6.53
CA ARG A 5 -3.24 27.99 -6.51
C ARG A 5 -3.75 26.58 -6.80
N ARG A 6 -3.77 26.21 -8.09
CA ARG A 6 -4.02 24.84 -8.53
C ARG A 6 -2.82 23.99 -8.12
N VAL A 7 -2.85 23.45 -6.91
CA VAL A 7 -1.92 22.38 -6.51
C VAL A 7 -2.30 21.15 -7.33
N ARG A 8 -1.45 20.75 -8.26
CA ARG A 8 -1.55 19.47 -8.96
C ARG A 8 -0.38 18.60 -8.50
N GLU A 9 -0.69 17.54 -7.79
CA GLU A 9 0.30 16.58 -7.30
C GLU A 9 0.66 15.60 -8.42
N ASN A 10 1.74 15.87 -9.15
CA ASN A 10 2.41 14.84 -9.96
C ASN A 10 3.44 14.15 -9.07
N ILE A 11 3.00 13.14 -8.32
CA ILE A 11 3.90 12.33 -7.51
C ILE A 11 4.64 11.39 -8.46
N LEU A 12 5.97 11.55 -8.54
CA LEU A 12 6.84 10.56 -9.18
C LEU A 12 7.17 9.48 -8.15
N VAL A 13 6.86 8.23 -8.46
CA VAL A 13 7.12 7.08 -7.59
C VAL A 13 8.11 6.15 -8.31
N PRO A 14 9.43 6.33 -8.13
CA PRO A 14 10.42 5.42 -8.69
C PRO A 14 10.48 4.11 -7.88
N TYR A 15 10.78 3.01 -8.55
CA TYR A 15 11.05 1.71 -7.93
C TYR A 15 12.26 0.99 -8.52
N GLY A 16 12.80 1.52 -9.62
CA GLY A 16 14.07 1.12 -10.19
C GLY A 16 15.23 1.84 -9.51
N LYS A 17 16.37 1.86 -10.18
CA LYS A 17 17.57 2.57 -9.72
C LYS A 17 17.49 4.04 -10.12
N VAL A 18 18.36 4.86 -9.54
CA VAL A 18 18.68 6.17 -10.12
C VAL A 18 19.61 5.93 -11.30
N VAL A 19 19.26 6.44 -12.48
CA VAL A 19 20.08 6.25 -13.69
C VAL A 19 21.44 6.93 -13.50
N PRO A 20 22.56 6.28 -13.87
CA PRO A 20 23.89 6.86 -13.77
C PRO A 20 24.03 8.18 -14.55
N GLU A 21 25.01 8.99 -14.16
CA GLU A 21 25.32 10.30 -14.75
C GLU A 21 25.86 10.17 -16.20
N GLU A 22 25.75 11.24 -16.99
CA GLU A 22 26.25 11.34 -18.38
C GLU A 22 25.69 10.29 -19.37
N LYS A 23 24.49 9.78 -19.11
CA LYS A 23 23.78 8.86 -20.00
C LYS A 23 22.76 9.59 -20.84
N TYR A 24 22.72 9.27 -22.13
CA TYR A 24 21.66 9.75 -23.01
C TYR A 24 20.34 9.11 -22.63
N ILE A 25 19.29 9.93 -22.56
CA ILE A 25 17.96 9.47 -22.18
C ILE A 25 17.26 8.76 -23.34
N TYR A 26 17.54 9.21 -24.56
CA TYR A 26 17.02 8.64 -25.79
C TYR A 26 18.13 7.87 -26.50
N SER A 27 17.77 6.78 -27.18
CA SER A 27 18.71 6.06 -28.03
C SER A 27 19.29 7.00 -29.09
N LEU A 28 20.60 6.88 -29.33
CA LEU A 28 21.31 7.61 -30.38
C LEU A 28 21.28 6.88 -31.73
N ASP A 29 20.69 5.69 -31.79
CA ASP A 29 20.82 4.75 -32.92
C ASP A 29 19.88 5.06 -34.10
N GLY A 30 19.31 6.27 -34.15
CA GLY A 30 18.58 6.79 -35.31
C GLY A 30 17.08 6.53 -35.33
N GLU A 31 16.52 5.77 -34.39
CA GLU A 31 15.07 5.76 -34.12
C GLU A 31 14.73 6.85 -33.10
N LEU A 32 14.32 8.02 -33.60
CA LEU A 32 14.09 9.28 -32.88
C LEU A 32 13.04 9.28 -31.74
N ALA A 33 12.69 8.14 -31.15
CA ALA A 33 11.64 8.08 -30.13
C ALA A 33 11.75 6.97 -29.08
N SER A 34 12.81 6.15 -29.05
CA SER A 34 12.99 5.14 -28.01
C SER A 34 13.87 5.66 -26.87
N LEU A 35 13.53 5.26 -25.64
CA LEU A 35 14.41 5.45 -24.49
C LEU A 35 15.68 4.62 -24.70
N ASN A 36 16.78 5.07 -24.12
CA ASN A 36 18.01 4.29 -24.06
C ASN A 36 17.74 2.95 -23.34
N ASP A 37 18.20 1.84 -23.93
CA ASP A 37 17.99 0.48 -23.43
C ASP A 37 18.58 0.24 -22.04
N GLU A 38 19.51 1.09 -21.59
CA GLU A 38 20.04 1.07 -20.22
C GLU A 38 19.04 1.59 -19.16
N ILE A 39 17.96 2.26 -19.59
CA ILE A 39 16.92 2.82 -18.74
C ILE A 39 15.79 1.81 -18.60
N GLU A 40 15.67 1.24 -17.40
CA GLU A 40 14.67 0.24 -17.10
C GLU A 40 13.38 0.87 -16.60
N LEU A 41 12.31 0.08 -16.62
CA LEU A 41 11.02 0.51 -16.12
C LEU A 41 11.10 0.85 -14.62
N GLY A 42 10.62 2.04 -14.25
CA GLY A 42 10.63 2.51 -12.86
C GLY A 42 11.92 3.24 -12.44
N ASP A 43 12.93 3.33 -13.31
CA ASP A 43 14.15 4.07 -13.04
C ASP A 43 13.87 5.56 -12.87
N LEU A 44 14.59 6.19 -11.93
CA LEU A 44 14.54 7.64 -11.68
C LEU A 44 15.64 8.36 -12.45
N LEU A 45 15.28 9.45 -13.12
CA LEU A 45 16.19 10.23 -13.95
C LEU A 45 16.22 11.68 -13.50
N PHE A 46 17.43 12.22 -13.36
CA PHE A 46 17.72 13.64 -13.28
C PHE A 46 18.51 14.00 -14.52
N TYR A 47 18.06 14.98 -15.30
CA TYR A 47 18.66 15.25 -16.60
C TYR A 47 18.54 16.71 -17.03
N ASP A 48 19.37 17.12 -17.99
CA ASP A 48 19.22 18.41 -18.68
C ASP A 48 18.37 18.20 -19.96
N PRO A 49 17.15 18.77 -20.03
CA PRO A 49 16.27 18.61 -21.20
C PRO A 49 16.83 19.20 -22.50
N ARG A 50 17.88 20.02 -22.43
CA ARG A 50 18.51 20.62 -23.62
C ARG A 50 19.51 19.68 -24.26
N THR A 51 20.23 18.90 -23.46
CA THR A 51 21.25 17.95 -23.92
C THR A 51 20.74 16.51 -23.96
N ASN A 52 19.63 16.23 -23.27
CA ASN A 52 19.09 14.89 -23.04
C ASN A 52 20.11 13.95 -22.37
N LEU A 53 20.98 14.51 -21.52
CA LEU A 53 21.94 13.76 -20.71
C LEU A 53 21.52 13.79 -19.24
N THR A 54 21.70 12.67 -18.55
CA THR A 54 21.59 12.63 -17.09
C THR A 54 22.69 13.46 -16.44
N ILE A 55 22.34 14.13 -15.35
CA ILE A 55 23.20 15.13 -14.69
C ILE A 55 24.01 14.52 -13.56
N LYS A 56 25.10 15.21 -13.17
CA LYS A 56 25.96 14.77 -12.07
C LYS A 56 25.45 15.26 -10.72
N LYS A 57 25.75 14.49 -9.67
CA LYS A 57 25.50 14.93 -8.30
C LYS A 57 26.34 16.18 -7.99
N GLY A 58 25.66 17.24 -7.56
CA GLY A 58 26.30 18.51 -7.22
C GLY A 58 26.35 19.51 -8.37
N ASP A 59 25.79 19.17 -9.54
CA ASP A 59 25.60 20.12 -10.63
C ASP A 59 24.77 21.32 -10.15
N THR A 60 25.23 22.50 -10.52
CA THR A 60 24.64 23.78 -10.12
C THR A 60 23.66 24.30 -11.17
N ALA A 61 22.84 25.28 -10.78
CA ALA A 61 22.00 26.07 -11.69
C ALA A 61 22.75 26.68 -12.89
N LYS A 62 24.08 26.83 -12.79
CA LYS A 62 24.95 27.33 -13.86
C LYS A 62 25.26 26.24 -14.90
N GLU A 63 25.45 25.01 -14.47
CA GLU A 63 25.75 23.86 -15.33
C GLU A 63 24.46 23.29 -15.93
N VAL A 64 23.40 23.20 -15.12
CA VAL A 64 22.09 22.66 -15.48
C VAL A 64 21.03 23.75 -15.28
N PRO A 65 20.85 24.67 -16.24
CA PRO A 65 19.89 25.75 -16.14
C PRO A 65 18.42 25.30 -16.32
N LYS A 66 18.20 24.05 -16.77
CA LYS A 66 16.89 23.40 -16.77
C LYS A 66 17.06 22.00 -16.22
N LEU A 67 16.34 21.69 -15.14
CA LEU A 67 16.36 20.35 -14.54
C LEU A 67 15.10 19.59 -14.92
N GLY A 68 15.26 18.49 -15.67
CA GLY A 68 14.23 17.48 -15.83
C GLY A 68 14.34 16.45 -14.71
N VAL A 69 13.22 16.16 -14.05
CA VAL A 69 13.09 15.01 -13.16
C VAL A 69 11.99 14.12 -13.70
N ALA A 70 12.27 12.82 -13.87
CA ALA A 70 11.34 11.90 -14.49
C ALA A 70 11.50 10.45 -14.00
N VAL A 71 10.45 9.66 -14.19
CA VAL A 71 10.46 8.21 -14.00
C VAL A 71 10.19 7.53 -15.35
N ALA A 72 10.95 6.49 -15.66
CA ALA A 72 10.75 5.67 -16.83
C ALA A 72 9.48 4.82 -16.70
N VAL A 73 8.56 4.93 -17.67
CA VAL A 73 7.24 4.29 -17.64
C VAL A 73 6.92 3.57 -18.94
N ASP A 74 6.04 2.57 -18.86
CA ASP A 74 5.57 1.79 -20.00
C ASP A 74 4.14 2.19 -20.34
N THR A 75 4.02 3.22 -21.16
CA THR A 75 2.72 3.74 -21.60
C THR A 75 2.03 2.84 -22.63
N LYS A 76 2.77 1.89 -23.21
CA LYS A 76 2.30 1.02 -24.29
C LYS A 76 2.02 -0.42 -23.84
N GLY A 77 2.37 -0.77 -22.60
CA GLY A 77 2.17 -2.11 -22.04
C GLY A 77 3.02 -3.19 -22.70
N LEU A 78 4.21 -2.83 -23.19
CA LEU A 78 5.13 -3.72 -23.89
C LEU A 78 6.09 -4.49 -22.95
N GLY A 79 6.11 -4.13 -21.66
CA GLY A 79 6.98 -4.74 -20.64
C GLY A 79 8.36 -4.12 -20.52
N TYR A 80 8.61 -2.97 -21.16
CA TYR A 80 9.83 -2.18 -21.06
C TYR A 80 9.50 -0.67 -21.08
N ALA A 81 10.43 0.17 -20.63
CA ALA A 81 10.22 1.61 -20.58
C ALA A 81 10.05 2.19 -22.00
N THR A 82 8.94 2.90 -22.23
CA THR A 82 8.61 3.48 -23.55
C THR A 82 8.45 4.99 -23.51
N ALA A 83 8.35 5.59 -22.31
CA ALA A 83 8.22 7.03 -22.14
C ALA A 83 8.75 7.48 -20.76
N LEU A 84 8.88 8.80 -20.59
CA LEU A 84 9.21 9.42 -19.32
C LEU A 84 7.98 10.11 -18.74
N GLN A 85 7.64 9.79 -17.49
CA GLN A 85 6.71 10.56 -16.69
C GLN A 85 7.50 11.65 -15.96
N LYS A 86 7.28 12.91 -16.34
CA LYS A 86 8.02 14.06 -15.82
C LYS A 86 7.29 14.73 -14.65
N VAL A 87 8.03 15.45 -13.81
CA VAL A 87 7.40 16.35 -12.83
C VAL A 87 6.59 17.44 -13.53
N PHE A 88 5.64 18.03 -12.82
CA PHE A 88 4.84 19.12 -13.35
C PHE A 88 5.72 20.27 -13.89
N GLY A 89 5.40 20.74 -15.10
CA GLY A 89 6.16 21.78 -15.80
C GLY A 89 7.24 21.25 -16.75
N ASP A 90 7.38 19.93 -16.89
CA ASP A 90 8.36 19.19 -17.71
C ASP A 90 9.84 19.40 -17.35
N SER A 91 10.18 20.59 -16.87
CA SER A 91 11.49 20.99 -16.40
C SER A 91 11.32 22.09 -15.35
N ILE A 92 12.26 22.15 -14.41
CA ILE A 92 12.35 23.21 -13.42
C ILE A 92 13.43 24.20 -13.90
N ASP A 93 13.05 25.46 -14.14
CA ASP A 93 13.97 26.51 -14.59
C ASP A 93 14.88 26.99 -13.45
N SER A 94 16.19 27.10 -13.72
CA SER A 94 17.20 27.37 -12.70
C SER A 94 17.22 28.78 -12.13
N CYS A 95 16.57 29.74 -12.78
CA CYS A 95 16.41 31.10 -12.25
C CYS A 95 15.64 31.13 -10.91
N ALA A 96 15.10 29.99 -10.45
CA ALA A 96 14.36 29.84 -9.20
C ALA A 96 14.93 28.72 -8.29
N ILE A 97 16.11 28.17 -8.56
CA ILE A 97 16.67 27.02 -7.80
C ILE A 97 18.12 27.32 -7.38
N GLU A 98 18.35 27.56 -6.09
CA GLU A 98 19.70 27.74 -5.53
C GLU A 98 20.38 26.42 -5.15
N ASN A 99 19.59 25.41 -4.77
CA ASN A 99 20.04 24.05 -4.46
C ASN A 99 18.90 23.05 -4.69
N PHE A 100 19.24 21.83 -5.07
CA PHE A 100 18.31 20.72 -5.17
C PHE A 100 18.75 19.60 -4.22
N THR A 101 17.88 19.27 -3.27
CA THR A 101 18.07 18.16 -2.33
C THR A 101 16.97 17.14 -2.58
N THR A 102 17.37 15.89 -2.76
CA THR A 102 16.46 14.76 -2.80
C THR A 102 16.40 14.15 -1.41
N ASP A 103 15.21 14.11 -0.80
CA ASP A 103 15.01 13.29 0.39
C ASP A 103 14.85 11.82 -0.03
N PRO A 104 15.36 10.86 0.76
CA PRO A 104 15.06 9.45 0.57
C PRO A 104 13.55 9.22 0.65
N ALA A 105 13.07 8.14 0.01
CA ALA A 105 11.65 7.83 0.02
C ALA A 105 11.11 7.78 1.45
N ASN A 106 10.15 8.66 1.76
CA ASN A 106 9.44 8.63 3.03
C ASN A 106 8.73 7.28 3.19
N CYS A 107 8.66 6.81 4.43
CA CYS A 107 7.99 5.57 4.80
C CYS A 107 6.58 5.53 4.21
N GLY A 108 6.34 4.60 3.28
CA GLY A 108 5.00 4.38 2.75
C GLY A 108 4.08 3.86 3.85
N CYS A 109 3.05 4.63 4.20
CA CYS A 109 1.99 4.22 5.09
C CYS A 109 0.81 3.69 4.28
N ASN A 110 0.36 2.48 4.60
CA ASN A 110 -0.93 1.99 4.15
C ASN A 110 -2.02 2.86 4.80
N GLN A 111 -2.95 3.35 3.98
CA GLN A 111 -4.08 4.11 4.49
C GLN A 111 -5.09 3.17 5.16
N VAL A 112 -5.52 3.54 6.37
CA VAL A 112 -6.66 2.90 7.05
C VAL A 112 -7.79 3.90 7.10
N MET A 113 -8.98 3.47 6.68
CA MET A 113 -10.20 4.26 6.69
C MET A 113 -11.22 3.58 7.59
N ASP A 114 -11.63 4.28 8.64
CA ASP A 114 -12.68 3.82 9.55
C ASP A 114 -14.03 4.37 9.11
N PHE A 115 -15.02 3.49 8.97
CA PHE A 115 -16.38 3.85 8.57
C PHE A 115 -17.36 3.54 9.69
N TYR A 116 -18.05 4.57 10.16
CA TYR A 116 -19.05 4.46 11.22
C TYR A 116 -20.45 4.69 10.64
N VAL A 117 -21.39 3.84 11.03
CA VAL A 117 -22.80 4.00 10.64
C VAL A 117 -23.62 4.29 11.89
N LYS A 118 -24.30 5.44 11.92
CA LYS A 118 -25.07 5.89 13.09
C LYS A 118 -26.42 5.19 13.24
N CYS A 119 -27.15 5.00 12.15
CA CYS A 119 -28.48 4.38 12.15
C CYS A 119 -28.61 3.44 10.94
N LEU A 120 -29.23 2.28 11.16
CA LEU A 120 -29.60 1.33 10.11
C LEU A 120 -31.10 1.06 10.20
N TYR A 121 -31.76 0.91 9.06
CA TYR A 121 -33.20 0.73 8.89
C TYR A 121 -33.50 -0.54 8.12
N LYS A 122 -34.60 -1.19 8.47
CA LYS A 122 -35.01 -2.47 7.88
C LYS A 122 -35.47 -2.26 6.45
N GLY A 123 -35.15 -3.21 5.57
CA GLY A 123 -35.55 -3.16 4.15
C GLY A 123 -34.74 -2.20 3.28
N GLU A 124 -33.92 -1.33 3.88
CA GLU A 124 -33.00 -0.47 3.15
C GLU A 124 -31.82 -1.24 2.57
N THR A 125 -31.24 -0.65 1.52
CA THR A 125 -30.02 -1.16 0.88
C THR A 125 -28.87 -0.22 1.19
N TYR A 126 -27.93 -0.69 1.99
CA TYR A 126 -26.69 0.03 2.28
C TYR A 126 -25.66 -0.31 1.23
N THR A 127 -25.09 0.71 0.60
CA THR A 127 -24.08 0.57 -0.44
C THR A 127 -22.82 1.31 -0.04
N ILE A 128 -21.69 0.61 -0.05
CA ILE A 128 -20.36 1.23 0.09
C ILE A 128 -19.66 1.14 -1.25
N GLU A 129 -19.15 2.27 -1.70
CA GLU A 129 -18.32 2.38 -2.89
C GLU A 129 -16.88 2.64 -2.42
N ILE A 130 -15.97 1.74 -2.78
CA ILE A 130 -14.55 1.83 -2.43
C ILE A 130 -13.79 2.22 -3.69
N TRP A 131 -13.06 3.33 -3.61
CA TRP A 131 -12.21 3.83 -4.68
C TRP A 131 -10.78 3.55 -4.28
N THR A 132 -10.11 2.71 -5.06
CA THR A 132 -8.73 2.30 -4.83
C THR A 132 -7.85 2.74 -5.96
N ARG A 133 -6.59 2.97 -5.62
CA ARG A 133 -5.54 3.39 -6.55
C ARG A 133 -4.24 2.80 -6.02
N GLY A 134 -3.83 1.69 -6.61
CA GLY A 134 -2.56 1.07 -6.31
C GLY A 134 -1.42 1.72 -7.08
N ASP A 135 -0.20 1.33 -6.70
CA ASP A 135 1.03 1.73 -7.36
C ASP A 135 0.97 1.37 -8.86
N ARG A 136 0.48 0.18 -9.21
CA ARG A 136 0.38 -0.27 -10.61
C ARG A 136 -0.49 0.64 -11.48
N GLU A 137 -1.63 1.11 -10.97
CA GLU A 137 -2.52 2.03 -11.67
C GLU A 137 -1.89 3.43 -11.83
N LEU A 138 -1.09 3.87 -10.85
CA LEU A 138 -0.27 5.08 -10.93
C LEU A 138 0.87 4.94 -11.97
N HIS A 139 1.46 3.75 -12.09
CA HIS A 139 2.62 3.48 -12.94
C HIS A 139 2.30 3.25 -14.42
N THR A 140 1.08 2.84 -14.76
CA THR A 140 0.74 2.34 -16.12
C THR A 140 -0.14 3.28 -16.94
N GLN A 141 -0.75 4.32 -16.35
CA GLN A 141 -1.71 5.17 -17.07
C GLN A 141 -1.32 6.65 -16.99
N THR A 142 -0.83 7.18 -18.11
CA THR A 142 -0.28 8.54 -18.20
C THR A 142 -1.29 9.67 -18.22
N ASN A 143 -2.60 9.43 -18.38
CA ASN A 143 -3.51 10.54 -18.68
C ASN A 143 -4.84 10.57 -17.94
N PHE A 144 -5.21 9.51 -17.21
CA PHE A 144 -6.43 9.55 -16.39
C PHE A 144 -6.15 8.78 -15.11
N HIS A 145 -6.15 9.50 -13.98
CA HIS A 145 -6.10 8.95 -12.64
C HIS A 145 -7.36 8.10 -12.41
N ASN A 146 -7.40 6.91 -13.00
CA ASN A 146 -8.56 6.04 -12.98
C ASN A 146 -8.56 5.28 -11.66
N TRP A 147 -9.40 5.76 -10.76
CA TRP A 147 -9.73 5.02 -9.55
C TRP A 147 -10.43 3.72 -9.91
N ARG A 148 -9.94 2.60 -9.37
CA ARG A 148 -10.69 1.34 -9.41
C ARG A 148 -11.85 1.47 -8.45
N LYS A 149 -13.07 1.32 -8.97
CA LYS A 149 -14.31 1.46 -8.20
C LYS A 149 -14.91 0.09 -7.94
N GLU A 150 -15.18 -0.22 -6.67
CA GLU A 150 -15.89 -1.42 -6.27
C GLU A 150 -17.09 -1.06 -5.40
N VAL A 151 -18.26 -1.57 -5.77
CA VAL A 151 -19.53 -1.28 -5.11
C VAL A 151 -20.03 -2.51 -4.37
N PHE A 152 -20.28 -2.36 -3.08
CA PHE A 152 -20.77 -3.42 -2.20
C PHE A 152 -22.10 -3.00 -1.58
N SER A 153 -23.17 -3.72 -1.93
CA SER A 153 -24.51 -3.44 -1.39
C SER A 153 -25.01 -4.58 -0.50
N VAL A 154 -25.57 -4.28 0.67
CA VAL A 154 -26.29 -5.20 1.57
C VAL A 154 -27.72 -4.73 1.74
N ASN A 155 -28.69 -5.63 1.57
CA ASN A 155 -30.09 -5.35 1.83
C ASN A 155 -30.54 -6.14 3.07
N LEU A 156 -31.21 -5.47 4.01
CA LEU A 156 -31.60 -6.01 5.31
C LEU A 156 -33.05 -6.54 5.32
N LYS A 157 -33.34 -7.53 4.48
CA LYS A 157 -34.71 -8.07 4.34
C LYS A 157 -35.17 -9.02 5.46
N ASP A 158 -34.26 -9.64 6.21
CA ASP A 158 -34.60 -10.73 7.16
C ASP A 158 -34.09 -10.55 8.60
N PHE A 159 -33.61 -9.36 8.98
CA PHE A 159 -33.27 -9.10 10.39
C PHE A 159 -34.53 -8.60 11.12
N ALA A 160 -35.11 -9.46 11.96
CA ALA A 160 -36.34 -9.19 12.70
C ALA A 160 -36.07 -8.42 14.00
N CYS A 161 -36.96 -7.49 14.32
CA CYS A 161 -37.13 -6.98 15.68
C CYS A 161 -38.59 -6.60 15.89
N ASP A 162 -39.16 -7.10 17.00
CA ASP A 162 -40.56 -6.86 17.36
C ASP A 162 -40.71 -5.81 18.48
N SER A 163 -39.64 -5.20 19.01
CA SER A 163 -39.79 -4.22 20.11
C SER A 163 -38.66 -3.20 20.32
N CYS A 164 -38.02 -2.68 19.27
CA CYS A 164 -37.21 -1.45 19.35
C CYS A 164 -37.44 -0.60 18.10
N GLU A 165 -37.59 0.72 18.27
CA GLU A 165 -37.47 1.73 17.20
C GLU A 165 -36.08 1.73 16.52
N SER A 166 -35.17 0.85 16.92
CA SER A 166 -33.83 0.60 16.36
C SER A 166 -33.40 -0.85 16.62
N GLY A 167 -34.20 -1.79 16.12
CA GLY A 167 -34.00 -3.23 16.28
C GLY A 167 -33.02 -3.92 15.33
N ILE A 168 -32.00 -3.21 14.86
CA ILE A 168 -31.01 -3.78 13.95
C ILE A 168 -29.71 -3.97 14.71
N ASP A 169 -29.21 -5.21 14.74
CA ASP A 169 -27.85 -5.48 15.20
C ASP A 169 -26.86 -4.87 14.20
N CYS A 170 -26.44 -3.64 14.49
CA CYS A 170 -25.48 -2.92 13.67
C CYS A 170 -24.19 -3.71 13.48
N ASN A 171 -23.78 -4.49 14.49
CA ASN A 171 -22.61 -5.35 14.38
C ASN A 171 -22.84 -6.46 13.35
N ALA A 172 -23.98 -7.15 13.39
CA ALA A 172 -24.32 -8.15 12.38
C ALA A 172 -24.37 -7.58 10.95
N VAL A 173 -24.83 -6.34 10.78
CA VAL A 173 -24.83 -5.66 9.48
C VAL A 173 -23.43 -5.32 9.02
N MET A 174 -22.58 -4.77 9.89
CA MET A 174 -21.19 -4.48 9.58
C MET A 174 -20.41 -5.77 9.29
N CYS A 175 -20.62 -6.83 10.06
CA CYS A 175 -20.10 -8.18 9.79
C CYS A 175 -20.56 -8.69 8.42
N ALA A 176 -21.84 -8.53 8.06
CA ALA A 176 -22.35 -8.95 6.75
C ALA A 176 -21.75 -8.13 5.60
N LEU A 177 -21.48 -6.84 5.83
CA LEU A 177 -20.89 -5.94 4.86
C LEU A 177 -19.39 -6.23 4.67
N VAL A 178 -18.63 -6.37 5.76
CA VAL A 178 -17.24 -6.81 5.76
C VAL A 178 -17.11 -8.19 5.13
N ALA A 179 -18.01 -9.12 5.46
CA ALA A 179 -18.07 -10.42 4.80
C ALA A 179 -18.35 -10.27 3.30
N LYS A 180 -19.20 -9.35 2.83
CA LYS A 180 -19.38 -9.10 1.39
C LYS A 180 -18.22 -8.38 0.71
N MET A 181 -17.46 -7.59 1.45
CA MET A 181 -16.26 -6.93 0.96
C MET A 181 -15.13 -7.94 0.81
N ASN A 182 -14.88 -8.75 1.84
CA ASN A 182 -13.79 -9.73 1.87
C ASN A 182 -14.14 -11.05 1.16
N SER A 183 -15.41 -11.45 1.18
CA SER A 183 -15.87 -12.56 0.35
C SER A 183 -16.30 -12.00 -0.99
N HIS A 184 -15.84 -12.63 -2.07
CA HIS A 184 -16.85 -12.97 -3.05
C HIS A 184 -17.53 -14.23 -2.58
N ASN A 185 -18.86 -14.17 -2.53
CA ASN A 185 -19.68 -15.31 -2.24
C ASN A 185 -19.94 -16.00 -3.59
N PRO A 186 -19.08 -16.95 -4.06
CA PRO A 186 -19.42 -17.78 -5.22
C PRO A 186 -20.71 -18.57 -4.95
N LYS A 187 -21.18 -18.64 -3.70
CA LYS A 187 -22.48 -19.20 -3.34
C LYS A 187 -23.67 -18.24 -3.51
N LYS A 188 -23.48 -16.95 -3.86
CA LYS A 188 -24.54 -16.09 -4.43
C LYS A 188 -24.47 -15.99 -5.96
N ALA A 189 -23.42 -16.50 -6.57
CA ALA A 189 -23.50 -17.14 -7.89
C ALA A 189 -24.30 -18.47 -7.83
N LYS A 190 -25.36 -18.52 -7.01
CA LYS A 190 -26.28 -19.65 -6.79
C LYS A 190 -27.10 -20.00 -8.03
N SER A 191 -27.08 -19.16 -9.05
CA SER A 191 -27.66 -19.44 -10.37
C SER A 191 -26.65 -20.06 -11.35
N ILE A 192 -25.35 -20.03 -11.06
CA ILE A 192 -24.39 -20.25 -12.12
C ILE A 192 -23.87 -21.69 -12.19
N LYS A 193 -24.79 -22.59 -12.54
CA LYS A 193 -24.47 -23.79 -13.33
C LYS A 193 -23.91 -23.45 -14.74
N HIS A 194 -23.81 -22.15 -15.07
CA HIS A 194 -23.34 -21.58 -16.33
C HIS A 194 -22.07 -20.70 -16.27
N THR A 195 -21.34 -20.57 -15.15
CA THR A 195 -20.10 -19.77 -15.12
C THR A 195 -18.99 -20.71 -15.51
N GLY A 196 -18.48 -20.54 -16.72
CA GLY A 196 -17.30 -21.25 -17.18
C GLY A 196 -16.15 -21.14 -16.16
N ALA A 197 -15.30 -22.16 -16.12
CA ALA A 197 -14.15 -22.22 -15.22
C ALA A 197 -13.27 -20.95 -15.27
N PHE A 198 -13.22 -20.28 -16.42
CA PHE A 198 -12.54 -19.01 -16.63
C PHE A 198 -13.07 -17.88 -15.76
N ILE A 199 -14.39 -17.72 -15.66
CA ILE A 199 -14.98 -16.64 -14.85
C ILE A 199 -14.72 -16.90 -13.37
N ARG A 200 -14.79 -18.16 -12.91
CA ARG A 200 -14.45 -18.51 -11.53
C ARG A 200 -12.99 -18.21 -11.20
N ARG A 201 -12.06 -18.51 -12.11
CA ARG A 201 -10.63 -18.20 -11.96
C ARG A 201 -10.38 -16.69 -11.99
N ALA A 202 -10.98 -15.97 -12.92
CA ALA A 202 -10.86 -14.51 -13.02
C ALA A 202 -11.40 -13.81 -11.77
N LEU A 203 -12.55 -14.23 -11.25
CA LEU A 203 -13.13 -13.69 -10.02
C LEU A 203 -12.26 -14.01 -8.79
N LYS A 204 -11.70 -15.22 -8.72
CA LYS A 204 -10.75 -15.59 -7.66
C LYS A 204 -9.50 -14.72 -7.71
N GLN A 205 -8.92 -14.55 -8.90
CA GLN A 205 -7.77 -13.67 -9.11
C GLN A 205 -8.10 -12.21 -8.79
N GLN A 206 -9.30 -11.72 -9.10
CA GLN A 206 -9.69 -10.34 -8.74
C GLN A 206 -9.70 -10.09 -7.24
N VAL A 207 -10.07 -11.08 -6.43
CA VAL A 207 -10.04 -11.00 -4.96
C VAL A 207 -8.62 -11.13 -4.43
N GLU A 208 -7.84 -12.09 -4.96
CA GLU A 208 -6.43 -12.26 -4.60
C GLU A 208 -5.58 -11.03 -4.97
N ASN A 209 -6.00 -10.30 -6.01
CA ASN A 209 -5.34 -9.08 -6.49
C ASN A 209 -5.97 -7.79 -5.93
N ARG A 210 -6.79 -7.85 -4.86
CA ARG A 210 -7.18 -6.62 -4.16
C ARG A 210 -6.04 -6.15 -3.28
N ASP A 211 -5.80 -4.84 -3.33
CA ASP A 211 -4.82 -4.11 -2.56
C ASP A 211 -5.35 -3.67 -1.18
N TRP A 212 -6.59 -4.02 -0.83
CA TRP A 212 -7.23 -3.67 0.43
C TRP A 212 -8.00 -4.85 1.04
N THR A 213 -8.25 -4.79 2.35
CA THR A 213 -9.08 -5.74 3.09
C THR A 213 -9.89 -4.97 4.13
N ALA A 214 -11.14 -5.36 4.35
CA ALA A 214 -12.00 -4.73 5.35
C ALA A 214 -12.02 -5.54 6.65
N TYR A 215 -12.19 -4.89 7.79
CA TYR A 215 -12.38 -5.55 9.08
C TYR A 215 -13.48 -4.83 9.86
N VAL A 216 -14.14 -5.54 10.76
CA VAL A 216 -15.07 -4.92 11.69
C VAL A 216 -14.24 -4.25 12.77
N LEU A 217 -14.55 -2.99 13.05
CA LEU A 217 -13.89 -2.25 14.12
C LEU A 217 -14.46 -2.70 15.46
N HIS A 218 -13.61 -3.31 16.29
CA HIS A 218 -13.92 -3.69 17.66
C HIS A 218 -13.41 -2.65 18.67
N SER A 219 -13.84 -2.80 19.93
CA SER A 219 -13.53 -1.88 21.04
C SER A 219 -12.03 -1.81 21.38
N ASN A 220 -11.28 -2.90 21.19
CA ASN A 220 -9.84 -2.92 21.41
C ASN A 220 -9.16 -2.74 20.05
N ASP A 221 -8.77 -1.51 19.76
CA ASP A 221 -8.07 -1.11 18.54
C ASP A 221 -6.75 -0.46 18.91
N VAL A 222 -5.63 -1.14 18.64
CA VAL A 222 -4.30 -0.75 19.13
C VAL A 222 -3.32 -0.70 17.96
N GLU A 223 -2.61 0.42 17.83
CA GLU A 223 -1.46 0.57 16.94
C GLU A 223 -0.17 0.27 17.70
N TYR A 224 0.64 -0.65 17.19
CA TYR A 224 1.98 -0.93 17.66
C TYR A 224 3.00 -0.32 16.71
N SER A 225 3.92 0.48 17.26
CA SER A 225 5.15 0.90 16.56
C SER A 225 6.30 0.04 17.04
N ILE A 226 6.85 -0.76 16.14
CA ILE A 226 7.94 -1.68 16.40
C ILE A 226 9.21 -1.05 15.84
N THR A 227 10.07 -0.62 16.75
CA THR A 227 11.28 0.10 16.42
C THR A 227 12.29 -0.81 15.74
N HIS A 228 12.98 -0.25 14.74
CA HIS A 228 14.14 -0.90 14.14
C HIS A 228 15.31 -0.96 15.12
N GLN A 229 16.18 -1.96 15.00
CA GLN A 229 17.37 -2.08 15.87
C GLN A 229 18.67 -1.77 15.12
N ASP A 230 18.59 -1.46 13.83
CA ASP A 230 19.76 -1.19 13.00
C ASP A 230 20.19 0.28 13.08
N THR A 231 21.50 0.53 12.94
CA THR A 231 22.07 1.88 12.89
C THR A 231 21.70 2.62 11.61
N ALA A 232 21.70 3.96 11.65
CA ALA A 232 21.26 4.84 10.57
C ALA A 232 21.96 4.65 9.21
N CYS A 233 23.04 3.86 9.10
CA CYS A 233 23.77 3.64 7.84
C CYS A 233 23.70 2.20 7.31
N SER A 234 22.98 1.30 7.96
CA SER A 234 22.81 -0.10 7.54
C SER A 234 21.44 -0.33 6.90
N ASP A 235 21.37 -1.28 5.96
CA ASP A 235 20.09 -1.80 5.47
C ASP A 235 19.22 -2.17 6.66
N CYS A 236 17.97 -1.72 6.69
CA CYS A 236 17.06 -2.00 7.79
C CYS A 236 16.67 -3.48 7.72
N VAL A 237 17.44 -4.37 8.33
CA VAL A 237 17.30 -5.83 8.25
C VAL A 237 16.59 -6.38 9.49
N THR A 238 16.66 -5.71 10.64
CA THR A 238 16.15 -6.20 11.92
C THR A 238 15.25 -5.20 12.65
N MET A 239 14.31 -5.74 13.41
CA MET A 239 13.37 -5.00 14.27
C MET A 239 13.20 -5.75 15.59
N THR A 240 12.61 -5.09 16.59
CA THR A 240 12.27 -5.75 17.85
C THR A 240 11.41 -7.00 17.60
N GLY A 241 11.79 -8.10 18.24
CA GLY A 241 11.25 -9.42 18.01
C GLY A 241 9.80 -9.55 18.47
N ILE A 242 8.93 -10.06 17.60
CA ILE A 242 7.56 -10.44 17.97
C ILE A 242 7.50 -11.97 18.04
N GLY A 243 7.46 -12.46 19.28
CA GLY A 243 7.48 -13.87 19.61
C GLY A 243 6.10 -14.49 19.74
N GLY A 244 5.05 -13.70 19.95
CA GLY A 244 3.70 -14.22 20.11
C GLY A 244 2.63 -13.15 20.29
N ILE A 245 1.45 -13.61 20.68
CA ILE A 245 0.34 -12.76 21.09
C ILE A 245 -0.35 -13.38 22.29
N ASN A 246 -0.67 -12.57 23.28
CA ASN A 246 -1.56 -12.92 24.38
C ASN A 246 -2.97 -12.49 24.00
N ILE A 247 -3.92 -13.42 23.98
CA ILE A 247 -5.34 -13.16 23.70
C ILE A 247 -6.13 -13.57 24.93
N ASN A 248 -6.72 -12.59 25.61
CA ASN A 248 -7.54 -12.80 26.81
C ASN A 248 -6.85 -13.69 27.88
N GLY A 249 -5.56 -13.45 28.13
CA GLY A 249 -4.75 -14.21 29.09
C GLY A 249 -4.17 -15.52 28.56
N THR A 250 -4.44 -15.89 27.30
CA THR A 250 -3.84 -17.07 26.65
C THR A 250 -2.72 -16.66 25.70
N THR A 251 -1.49 -17.02 26.04
CA THR A 251 -0.31 -16.73 25.21
C THR A 251 -0.13 -17.77 24.11
N ILE A 252 -0.06 -17.31 22.85
CA ILE A 252 0.19 -18.10 21.66
C ILE A 252 1.53 -17.66 21.05
N MET A 253 2.52 -18.54 21.13
CA MET A 253 3.86 -18.27 20.59
C MET A 253 3.92 -18.56 19.07
N PHE A 254 4.59 -17.67 18.35
CA PHE A 254 4.84 -17.74 16.93
C PHE A 254 6.13 -18.49 16.61
N LYS A 255 6.08 -19.37 15.60
CA LYS A 255 7.27 -20.10 15.13
C LYS A 255 7.89 -19.41 13.92
N GLY A 256 9.18 -19.12 14.01
CA GLY A 256 9.99 -18.61 12.90
C GLY A 256 9.73 -17.14 12.55
N THR A 257 9.35 -16.34 13.55
CA THR A 257 9.23 -14.87 13.46
C THR A 257 10.48 -14.16 13.99
N THR A 258 11.22 -14.78 14.89
CA THR A 258 12.46 -14.27 15.49
C THR A 258 13.71 -14.95 14.90
N LEU A 259 14.88 -14.35 15.12
CA LEU A 259 16.17 -14.96 14.75
C LEU A 259 16.46 -16.16 15.67
N SER A 260 17.03 -17.23 15.11
CA SER A 260 17.40 -18.42 15.89
C SER A 260 18.59 -18.16 16.83
N THR A 261 19.42 -17.17 16.51
CA THR A 261 20.59 -16.77 17.29
C THR A 261 20.26 -15.72 18.35
N ASP A 262 19.22 -14.91 18.13
CA ASP A 262 18.75 -13.89 19.06
C ASP A 262 17.22 -13.77 19.00
N PRO A 263 16.49 -14.31 19.99
CA PRO A 263 15.04 -14.28 19.99
C PRO A 263 14.50 -12.86 20.17
N THR A 264 15.27 -11.89 20.66
CA THR A 264 14.82 -10.50 20.87
C THR A 264 14.68 -9.71 19.57
N LEU A 265 15.09 -10.30 18.43
CA LEU A 265 15.10 -9.66 17.12
C LEU A 265 14.28 -10.46 16.09
N SER A 266 13.57 -9.74 15.24
CA SER A 266 12.84 -10.27 14.09
C SER A 266 13.43 -9.74 12.77
N PRO A 267 13.65 -10.59 11.75
CA PRO A 267 14.06 -10.13 10.43
C PRO A 267 12.94 -9.34 9.73
N LYS A 268 13.29 -8.29 8.98
CA LYS A 268 12.39 -7.51 8.11
C LYS A 268 11.48 -8.39 7.25
N GLY A 269 12.04 -9.42 6.62
CA GLY A 269 11.30 -10.35 5.76
C GLY A 269 10.23 -11.20 6.48
N LYS A 270 10.06 -11.05 7.80
CA LYS A 270 9.05 -11.76 8.59
C LYS A 270 7.82 -10.90 8.94
N GLN A 271 7.75 -9.64 8.53
CA GLN A 271 6.64 -8.73 8.84
C GLN A 271 5.27 -9.29 8.44
N ASP A 272 5.11 -9.67 7.17
CA ASP A 272 3.85 -10.22 6.67
C ASP A 272 3.52 -11.57 7.35
N ARG A 273 4.54 -12.35 7.71
CA ARG A 273 4.37 -13.59 8.46
C ARG A 273 3.86 -13.34 9.87
N ILE A 274 4.37 -12.33 10.58
CA ILE A 274 3.91 -11.95 11.92
C ILE A 274 2.43 -11.60 11.87
N VAL A 275 2.01 -10.73 10.94
CA VAL A 275 0.60 -10.35 10.78
C VAL A 275 -0.27 -11.53 10.39
N SER A 276 0.21 -12.42 9.53
CA SER A 276 -0.50 -13.67 9.19
C SER A 276 -0.70 -14.59 10.40
N LEU A 277 0.31 -14.68 11.28
CA LEU A 277 0.25 -15.50 12.49
C LEU A 277 -0.65 -14.89 13.57
N ILE A 278 -0.69 -13.55 13.72
CA ILE A 278 -1.65 -12.87 14.60
C ILE A 278 -3.08 -13.17 14.13
N ASN A 279 -3.37 -12.96 12.84
CA ASN A 279 -4.69 -13.27 12.26
C ASN A 279 -5.04 -14.77 12.41
N LYS A 280 -4.05 -15.67 12.32
CA LYS A 280 -4.25 -17.09 12.57
C LYS A 280 -4.56 -17.37 14.05
N ALA A 281 -3.86 -16.74 14.98
CA ALA A 281 -4.07 -16.91 16.41
C ALA A 281 -5.49 -16.51 16.84
N PHE A 282 -6.03 -15.41 16.30
CA PHE A 282 -7.43 -15.03 16.52
C PHE A 282 -8.41 -16.10 16.00
N ARG A 283 -8.19 -16.60 14.77
CA ARG A 283 -9.02 -17.67 14.19
C ARG A 283 -8.98 -18.96 15.01
N ASP A 284 -7.79 -19.40 15.41
CA ASP A 284 -7.60 -20.64 16.16
C ASP A 284 -8.21 -20.52 17.57
N SER A 285 -8.16 -19.32 18.17
CA SER A 285 -8.78 -19.00 19.46
C SER A 285 -10.29 -18.75 19.37
N LYS A 286 -10.88 -18.76 18.17
CA LYS A 286 -12.28 -18.42 17.90
C LYS A 286 -12.69 -17.05 18.44
N VAL A 287 -11.75 -16.11 18.42
CA VAL A 287 -11.95 -14.71 18.82
C VAL A 287 -12.05 -13.86 17.56
N GLU A 288 -13.00 -12.93 17.55
CA GLU A 288 -13.08 -11.95 16.47
C GLU A 288 -11.96 -10.92 16.62
N GLY A 289 -11.09 -10.85 15.62
CA GLY A 289 -9.98 -9.92 15.59
C GLY A 289 -9.21 -9.99 14.29
N SER A 290 -8.42 -8.96 14.04
CA SER A 290 -7.59 -8.82 12.87
C SER A 290 -6.33 -8.03 13.15
N ALA A 291 -5.32 -8.25 12.31
CA ALA A 291 -4.11 -7.44 12.28
C ALA A 291 -3.81 -7.02 10.85
N VAL A 292 -3.38 -5.78 10.68
CA VAL A 292 -2.98 -5.19 9.40
C VAL A 292 -1.67 -4.44 9.53
N VAL A 293 -0.84 -4.53 8.50
CA VAL A 293 0.38 -3.72 8.41
C VAL A 293 0.00 -2.30 8.03
N LEU A 294 0.35 -1.32 8.87
CA LEU A 294 0.23 0.10 8.55
C LEU A 294 1.47 0.62 7.83
N GLN A 295 2.65 0.19 8.26
CA GLN A 295 3.91 0.67 7.72
C GLN A 295 4.91 -0.49 7.74
N GLN A 296 5.49 -0.80 6.58
CA GLN A 296 6.56 -1.79 6.50
C GLN A 296 7.91 -1.13 6.87
N LEU A 297 8.86 -1.94 7.33
CA LEU A 297 10.25 -1.48 7.49
C LEU A 297 10.85 -1.36 6.08
N LYS A 298 10.65 -0.23 5.41
CA LYS A 298 11.27 0.12 4.14
C LYS A 298 12.48 1.03 4.38
N GLY A 299 13.49 0.89 3.53
CA GLY A 299 14.76 1.61 3.63
C GLY A 299 15.90 0.82 3.01
N SER A 300 16.64 1.48 2.12
CA SER A 300 18.00 1.15 1.67
C SER A 300 18.78 2.46 1.79
N GLY A 301 19.36 2.71 2.97
CA GLY A 301 19.86 4.04 3.37
C GLY A 301 18.90 4.77 4.32
N ALA A 302 19.48 5.63 5.16
CA ALA A 302 18.83 6.36 6.26
C ALA A 302 17.63 7.21 5.84
N PRO A 303 16.65 7.48 6.73
CA PRO A 303 16.37 6.81 8.00
C PRO A 303 15.46 5.59 7.81
N CYS A 304 15.74 4.53 8.57
CA CYS A 304 14.90 3.35 8.62
C CYS A 304 13.52 3.70 9.20
N CYS A 305 12.48 3.12 8.61
CA CYS A 305 11.09 3.34 9.01
C CYS A 305 10.66 2.32 10.06
N ASP A 306 10.06 2.73 11.18
CA ASP A 306 9.44 1.79 12.12
C ASP A 306 8.42 0.89 11.43
N PHE A 307 8.33 -0.36 11.88
CA PHE A 307 7.28 -1.27 11.45
C PHE A 307 6.03 -1.00 12.27
N LYS A 308 4.92 -0.67 11.62
CA LYS A 308 3.66 -0.38 12.31
C LYS A 308 2.61 -1.42 11.98
N ILE A 309 1.95 -1.94 13.02
CA ILE A 309 0.83 -2.87 12.90
C ILE A 309 -0.36 -2.29 13.65
N LYS A 310 -1.55 -2.34 13.04
CA LYS A 310 -2.81 -2.11 13.74
C LYS A 310 -3.45 -3.45 14.04
N VAL A 311 -3.75 -3.71 15.30
CA VAL A 311 -4.41 -4.93 15.77
C VAL A 311 -5.75 -4.53 16.37
N ASN A 312 -6.80 -5.22 15.95
CA ASN A 312 -8.16 -4.96 16.36
C ASN A 312 -8.80 -6.26 16.88
N SER A 313 -9.50 -6.22 18.02
CA SER A 313 -10.18 -7.40 18.56
C SER A 313 -11.33 -7.07 19.51
N CYS A 314 -12.29 -7.99 19.63
CA CYS A 314 -13.38 -7.92 20.60
C CYS A 314 -12.94 -8.22 22.05
N VAL A 315 -11.72 -8.73 22.27
CA VAL A 315 -11.16 -9.02 23.60
C VAL A 315 -9.83 -8.29 23.80
N THR A 316 -9.34 -8.26 25.04
CA THR A 316 -8.00 -7.73 25.34
C THR A 316 -6.92 -8.61 24.71
N PHE A 317 -5.88 -7.97 24.19
CA PHE A 317 -4.73 -8.65 23.63
C PHE A 317 -3.48 -7.80 23.83
N ASP A 318 -2.33 -8.47 23.87
CA ASP A 318 -1.02 -7.84 23.92
C ASP A 318 -0.04 -8.61 23.03
N LEU A 319 0.82 -7.91 22.30
CA LEU A 319 1.92 -8.56 21.59
C LEU A 319 2.97 -9.01 22.60
N VAL A 320 3.42 -10.26 22.44
CA VAL A 320 4.48 -10.83 23.28
C VAL A 320 5.79 -10.68 22.54
N ASP A 321 6.80 -10.20 23.26
CA ASP A 321 8.12 -10.03 22.68
C ASP A 321 8.75 -11.38 22.30
N GLY A 322 9.82 -11.31 21.54
CA GLY A 322 10.54 -12.49 21.08
C GLY A 322 11.14 -13.34 22.20
N ALA A 323 11.38 -12.76 23.38
CA ALA A 323 11.88 -13.44 24.57
C ALA A 323 10.77 -14.15 25.39
N GLY A 324 9.51 -13.92 25.05
CA GLY A 324 8.36 -14.53 25.73
C GLY A 324 7.87 -13.75 26.94
N THR A 325 8.26 -12.48 27.06
CA THR A 325 7.72 -11.53 28.04
C THR A 325 6.62 -10.65 27.47
#